data_AF-A0A3D5DPD0-F1
#
_entry.id   AF-A0A3D5DPD0-F1
#
_cell.length_a   1.000
_cell.length_b   1.000
_cell.length_c   1.000
_cell.angle_alpha   90.00
_cell.angle_beta   90.00
_cell.angle_gamma   90.00
#
_symmetry.space_group_name_H-M   'P 1'
#
loop_
_entity.id
_entity.type
_entity.pdbx_description
1 polymer ?
#
loop_
_entity_poly.entity_id
_entity_poly.type
_entity_poly.pdbx_seq_one_letter_code
_entity_poly.pdbx_strand_id
1 'polypeptide(L)'
;MLAARLAAQMAVKQQAAQKKINLLNSAVFAKAMAVFSQTGKYPTINLPTANTIGAQALQYALSRRGDPYVWGAAGPNAFDCSGLVLWAYAQVGISLPHFTGDQWNMGVHVSRADLQPGDLVFFYADIGHVGLYIGNGLMVDAPDFGETVQVQPVMWDVYVGAVRIVG
;
A
#
# COMPACT_ATOMS: atom_id res chain seq x y z
N MET A 1 -0.30 -1.66 39.09
CA MET A 1 0.22 -2.98 38.65
C MET A 1 -0.70 -3.72 37.67
N LEU A 2 -2.04 -3.67 37.83
CA LEU A 2 -2.97 -4.41 36.96
C LEU A 2 -2.98 -3.92 35.48
N ALA A 3 -2.99 -2.60 35.27
CA ALA A 3 -2.99 -2.01 33.92
C ALA A 3 -1.75 -2.37 33.09
N ALA A 4 -0.56 -2.38 33.70
CA ALA A 4 0.69 -2.75 33.03
C ALA A 4 0.72 -4.22 32.61
N ARG A 5 0.16 -5.13 33.43
CA ARG A 5 0.00 -6.55 33.07
C ARG A 5 -0.99 -6.73 31.93
N LEU A 6 -2.09 -5.97 31.92
CA LEU A 6 -3.08 -6.03 30.85
C LEU A 6 -2.49 -5.55 29.51
N ALA A 7 -1.77 -4.43 29.52
CA ALA A 7 -1.09 -3.89 28.34
C ALA A 7 -0.06 -4.87 27.78
N ALA A 8 0.75 -5.50 28.65
CA ALA A 8 1.70 -6.53 28.23
C ALA A 8 1.00 -7.75 27.62
N GLN A 9 -0.10 -8.23 28.22
CA GLN A 9 -0.88 -9.34 27.66
C GLN A 9 -1.54 -8.99 26.32
N MET A 10 -2.04 -7.77 26.15
CA MET A 10 -2.58 -7.29 24.89
C MET A 10 -1.50 -7.20 23.82
N ALA A 11 -0.32 -6.67 24.15
CA ALA A 11 0.82 -6.61 23.23
C ALA A 11 1.24 -8.00 22.76
N VAL A 12 1.31 -9.00 23.66
CA VAL A 12 1.62 -10.39 23.28
C VAL A 12 0.54 -10.98 22.37
N LYS A 13 -0.75 -10.73 22.66
CA LYS A 13 -1.85 -11.19 21.79
C LYS A 13 -1.84 -10.50 20.43
N GLN A 14 -1.55 -9.20 20.37
CA GLN A 14 -1.34 -8.46 19.12
C GLN A 14 -0.16 -9.03 18.35
N GLN A 15 0.96 -9.32 19.00
CA GLN A 15 2.13 -9.92 18.36
C GLN A 15 1.83 -11.31 17.79
N ALA A 16 1.06 -12.13 18.51
CA ALA A 16 0.66 -13.45 18.04
C ALA A 16 -0.31 -13.37 16.85
N ALA A 17 -1.27 -12.44 16.88
CA ALA A 17 -2.14 -12.15 15.75
C ALA A 17 -1.33 -11.63 14.55
N GLN A 18 -0.39 -10.72 14.79
CA GLN A 18 0.51 -10.16 13.78
C GLN A 18 1.41 -11.24 13.18
N LYS A 19 1.92 -12.18 13.98
CA LYS A 19 2.73 -13.30 13.49
C LYS A 19 1.91 -14.23 12.61
N LYS A 20 0.65 -14.50 12.97
CA LYS A 20 -0.26 -15.33 12.18
C LYS A 20 -0.68 -14.64 10.89
N ILE A 21 -0.91 -13.32 10.95
CA ILE A 21 -1.08 -12.45 9.79
C ILE A 21 0.17 -12.54 8.91
N ASN A 22 1.38 -12.29 9.43
CA ASN A 22 2.63 -12.39 8.67
C ASN A 22 2.85 -13.77 8.02
N LEU A 23 2.45 -14.86 8.68
CA LEU A 23 2.46 -16.21 8.12
C LEU A 23 1.46 -16.37 6.97
N LEU A 24 0.20 -15.98 7.17
CA LEU A 24 -0.82 -15.98 6.11
C LEU A 24 -0.40 -15.08 4.94
N ASN A 25 0.20 -13.94 5.24
CA ASN A 25 0.73 -12.97 4.32
C ASN A 25 1.84 -13.58 3.45
N SER A 26 2.77 -14.33 4.04
CA SER A 26 3.82 -15.03 3.29
C SER A 26 3.27 -16.14 2.39
N ALA A 27 2.21 -16.83 2.78
CA ALA A 27 1.56 -17.85 1.95
C ALA A 27 0.75 -17.24 0.79
N VAL A 28 0.05 -16.12 1.03
CA VAL A 28 -0.66 -15.37 -0.02
C VAL A 28 0.34 -14.76 -1.01
N PHE A 29 1.44 -14.19 -0.51
CA PHE A 29 2.54 -13.71 -1.35
C PHE A 29 3.15 -14.85 -2.16
N ALA A 30 3.46 -16.00 -1.55
CA ALA A 30 3.98 -17.17 -2.26
C ALA A 30 3.02 -17.66 -3.36
N LYS A 31 1.71 -17.67 -3.07
CA LYS A 31 0.68 -18.00 -4.07
C LYS A 31 0.60 -16.95 -5.17
N ALA A 32 0.74 -15.66 -4.84
CA ALA A 32 0.79 -14.57 -5.81
C ALA A 32 2.00 -14.66 -6.72
N MET A 33 3.17 -14.96 -6.18
CA MET A 33 4.38 -15.22 -6.95
C MET A 33 4.24 -16.47 -7.82
N ALA A 34 3.63 -17.54 -7.34
CA ALA A 34 3.39 -18.74 -8.14
C ALA A 34 2.49 -18.47 -9.35
N VAL A 35 1.42 -17.68 -9.17
CA VAL A 35 0.55 -17.24 -10.27
C VAL A 35 1.30 -16.31 -11.22
N PHE A 36 2.06 -15.34 -10.70
CA PHE A 36 2.87 -14.44 -11.51
C PHE A 36 3.89 -15.20 -12.36
N SER A 37 4.65 -16.13 -11.80
CA SER A 37 5.62 -16.94 -12.55
C SER A 37 5.00 -17.75 -13.69
N GLN A 38 3.72 -18.10 -13.60
CA GLN A 38 3.01 -18.84 -14.65
C GLN A 38 2.35 -17.94 -15.69
N THR A 39 1.91 -16.75 -15.30
CA THR A 39 0.99 -15.92 -16.10
C THR A 39 1.52 -14.54 -16.45
N GLY A 40 2.62 -14.11 -15.84
CA GLY A 40 3.12 -12.74 -15.87
C GLY A 40 2.19 -11.74 -15.17
N LYS A 41 1.17 -12.19 -14.43
CA LYS A 41 0.18 -11.33 -13.76
C LYS A 41 0.01 -11.73 -12.30
N TYR A 42 -0.05 -10.73 -11.41
CA TYR A 42 -0.39 -10.98 -10.00
C TYR A 42 -1.87 -11.33 -9.86
N PRO A 43 -2.23 -12.24 -8.93
CA PRO A 43 -3.61 -12.67 -8.75
C PRO A 43 -4.49 -11.51 -8.26
N THR A 44 -5.80 -11.64 -8.50
CA THR A 44 -6.79 -10.78 -7.84
C THR A 44 -6.77 -11.05 -6.34
N ILE A 45 -6.52 -10.00 -5.55
CA ILE A 45 -6.45 -10.09 -4.09
C ILE A 45 -7.80 -9.65 -3.52
N ASN A 46 -8.46 -10.57 -2.79
CA ASN A 46 -9.62 -10.20 -1.98
C ASN A 46 -9.11 -9.50 -0.73
N LEU A 47 -9.24 -8.17 -0.70
CA LEU A 47 -8.94 -7.40 0.50
C LEU A 47 -9.95 -7.77 1.60
N PRO A 48 -9.50 -7.98 2.86
CA PRO A 48 -10.43 -8.05 3.98
C PRO A 48 -11.31 -6.79 4.00
N THR A 49 -12.55 -6.91 4.46
CA THR A 49 -13.56 -5.84 4.44
C THR A 49 -12.97 -4.49 4.88
N ALA A 50 -13.01 -3.51 3.94
CA ALA A 50 -12.33 -2.24 4.03
C ALA A 50 -12.98 -1.30 5.06
N ASN A 51 -12.61 -1.48 6.33
CA ASN A 51 -13.14 -0.67 7.43
C ASN A 51 -12.31 0.59 7.71
N THR A 52 -11.18 0.79 7.02
CA THR A 52 -10.34 1.99 7.15
C THR A 52 -10.40 2.84 5.87
N ILE A 53 -10.17 4.14 6.00
CA ILE A 53 -10.09 5.08 4.87
C ILE A 53 -9.02 4.63 3.87
N GLY A 54 -7.84 4.25 4.35
CA GLY A 54 -6.77 3.73 3.51
C GLY A 54 -7.17 2.47 2.73
N ALA A 55 -7.85 1.51 3.37
CA ALA A 55 -8.30 0.30 2.69
C ALA A 55 -9.37 0.59 1.62
N GLN A 56 -10.21 1.61 1.83
CA GLN A 56 -11.18 2.07 0.82
C GLN A 56 -10.47 2.76 -0.35
N ALA A 57 -9.53 3.69 -0.09
CA ALA A 57 -8.71 4.31 -1.13
C ALA A 57 -7.94 3.25 -1.96
N LEU A 58 -7.38 2.25 -1.29
CA LEU A 58 -6.72 1.13 -1.95
C LEU A 58 -7.64 0.38 -2.94
N GLN A 59 -8.92 0.19 -2.62
CA GLN A 59 -9.87 -0.44 -3.56
C GLN A 59 -10.04 0.39 -4.84
N TYR A 60 -10.08 1.72 -4.72
CA TYR A 60 -10.12 2.61 -5.87
C TYR A 60 -8.83 2.51 -6.70
N ALA A 61 -7.65 2.53 -6.07
CA ALA A 61 -6.38 2.34 -6.78
C ALA A 61 -6.34 1.00 -7.53
N LEU A 62 -6.74 -0.09 -6.89
CA LEU A 62 -6.82 -1.42 -7.52
C LEU A 62 -7.80 -1.50 -8.69
N SER A 63 -8.82 -0.64 -8.72
CA SER A 63 -9.79 -0.56 -9.82
C SER A 63 -9.21 0.05 -11.09
N ARG A 64 -8.05 0.72 -11.00
CA ARG A 64 -7.34 1.38 -12.11
C ARG A 64 -6.23 0.53 -12.69
N ARG A 65 -6.06 -0.72 -12.23
CA ARG A 65 -5.03 -1.62 -12.76
C ARG A 65 -5.20 -1.79 -14.27
N GLY A 66 -4.10 -1.68 -15.00
CA GLY A 66 -4.06 -1.70 -16.46
C GLY A 66 -4.14 -0.31 -17.09
N ASP A 67 -4.46 0.75 -16.34
CA ASP A 67 -4.40 2.11 -16.87
C ASP A 67 -2.93 2.51 -17.09
N PRO A 68 -2.60 3.24 -18.18
CA PRO A 68 -1.24 3.57 -18.54
C PRO A 68 -0.59 4.54 -17.55
N TYR A 69 0.72 4.40 -17.39
CA TYR A 69 1.54 5.44 -16.77
C TYR A 69 1.66 6.66 -17.69
N VAL A 70 1.41 7.85 -17.14
CA VAL A 70 1.70 9.14 -17.80
C VAL A 70 2.21 10.13 -16.75
N TRP A 71 3.40 10.69 -16.96
CA TRP A 71 3.98 11.69 -16.06
C TRP A 71 3.04 12.89 -15.87
N GLY A 72 2.74 13.23 -14.62
CA GLY A 72 1.84 14.32 -14.26
C GLY A 72 0.35 13.98 -14.34
N ALA A 73 -0.02 12.74 -14.65
CA ALA A 73 -1.44 12.35 -14.76
C ALA A 73 -2.03 11.94 -13.40
N ALA A 74 -3.28 12.34 -13.15
CA ALA A 74 -4.04 12.04 -11.93
C ALA A 74 -5.46 11.50 -12.25
N GLY A 75 -5.57 10.68 -13.28
CA GLY A 75 -6.77 9.92 -13.59
C GLY A 75 -7.82 10.62 -14.48
N PRO A 76 -8.99 9.97 -14.66
CA PRO A 76 -9.28 8.61 -14.20
C PRO A 76 -8.71 7.50 -15.11
N ASN A 77 -8.06 7.84 -16.23
CA ASN A 77 -7.67 6.88 -17.27
C ASN A 77 -6.15 6.78 -17.50
N ALA A 78 -5.35 7.53 -16.75
CA ALA A 78 -3.88 7.51 -16.80
C ALA A 78 -3.34 8.12 -15.50
N PHE A 79 -2.19 7.63 -15.03
CA PHE A 79 -1.66 8.02 -13.72
C PHE A 79 -0.14 8.11 -13.72
N ASP A 80 0.43 9.02 -12.95
CA ASP A 80 1.74 8.79 -12.34
C ASP A 80 1.58 8.23 -10.92
N CYS A 81 2.69 7.93 -10.25
CA CYS A 81 2.69 7.30 -8.93
C CYS A 81 1.90 8.10 -7.89
N SER A 82 2.22 9.39 -7.74
CA SER A 82 1.55 10.28 -6.81
C SER A 82 0.12 10.64 -7.24
N GLY A 83 -0.16 10.67 -8.54
CA GLY A 83 -1.46 10.93 -9.12
C GLY A 83 -2.45 9.79 -8.90
N LEU A 84 -1.97 8.54 -8.91
CA LEU A 84 -2.78 7.38 -8.52
C LEU A 84 -3.20 7.47 -7.05
N VAL A 85 -2.26 7.80 -6.16
CA VAL A 85 -2.51 7.97 -4.73
C VAL A 85 -3.50 9.11 -4.48
N LEU A 86 -3.26 10.28 -5.08
CA LEU A 86 -4.15 11.44 -5.00
C LEU A 86 -5.56 11.07 -5.43
N TRP A 87 -5.71 10.46 -6.61
CA TRP A 87 -7.01 10.14 -7.17
C TRP A 87 -7.77 9.13 -6.31
N ALA A 88 -7.07 8.11 -5.81
CA ALA A 88 -7.64 7.07 -4.96
C ALA A 88 -8.16 7.62 -3.63
N TYR A 89 -7.39 8.49 -2.96
CA TYR A 89 -7.82 9.13 -1.72
C TYR A 89 -8.91 10.18 -1.92
N ALA A 90 -8.94 10.85 -3.07
CA ALA A 90 -10.03 11.76 -3.43
C ALA A 90 -11.40 11.06 -3.48
N GLN A 91 -11.45 9.78 -3.88
CA GLN A 91 -12.71 8.99 -3.91
C GLN A 91 -13.30 8.74 -2.52
N VAL A 92 -12.46 8.81 -1.48
CA VAL A 92 -12.87 8.67 -0.07
C VAL A 92 -12.86 10.02 0.66
N GLY A 93 -12.86 11.13 -0.09
CA GLY A 93 -13.02 12.49 0.44
C GLY A 93 -11.74 13.12 1.00
N ILE A 94 -10.56 12.53 0.79
CA ILE A 94 -9.29 13.08 1.26
C ILE A 94 -8.53 13.72 0.10
N SER A 95 -8.19 15.00 0.23
CA SER A 95 -7.34 15.70 -0.73
C SER A 95 -5.86 15.49 -0.38
N LEU A 96 -5.08 15.06 -1.38
CA LEU A 96 -3.63 14.91 -1.28
C LEU A 96 -2.94 15.77 -2.35
N PRO A 97 -1.72 16.26 -2.09
CA PRO A 97 -0.93 16.97 -3.08
C PRO A 97 -0.47 16.01 -4.19
N HIS A 98 -0.29 16.54 -5.41
CA HIS A 98 0.25 15.79 -6.55
C HIS A 98 1.78 15.87 -6.57
N PHE A 99 2.41 15.40 -5.49
CA PHE A 99 3.86 15.31 -5.37
C PHE A 99 4.23 14.32 -4.27
N THR A 100 5.13 13.37 -4.57
CA THR A 100 5.52 12.29 -3.63
C THR A 100 6.12 12.84 -2.34
N GLY A 101 7.00 13.85 -2.44
CA GLY A 101 7.64 14.48 -1.29
C GLY A 101 6.66 15.21 -0.37
N ASP A 102 5.57 15.77 -0.91
CA ASP A 102 4.52 16.37 -0.08
C ASP A 102 3.64 15.29 0.55
N GLN A 103 3.27 14.24 -0.21
CA GLN A 103 2.51 13.09 0.30
C GLN A 103 3.20 12.38 1.47
N TRP A 104 4.53 12.36 1.49
CA TRP A 104 5.34 11.87 2.61
C TRP A 104 5.00 12.55 3.95
N ASN A 105 4.53 13.79 3.92
CA ASN A 105 4.22 14.58 5.11
C ASN A 105 2.72 14.63 5.46
N MET A 106 1.85 13.92 4.72
CA MET A 106 0.39 14.04 4.83
C MET A 106 -0.26 13.16 5.91
N GLY A 107 0.51 12.44 6.72
CA GLY A 107 -0.05 11.51 7.69
C GLY A 107 0.95 11.06 8.75
N VAL A 108 0.63 9.94 9.40
CA VAL A 108 1.46 9.38 10.48
C VAL A 108 2.46 8.40 9.87
N HIS A 109 3.75 8.55 10.19
CA HIS A 109 4.74 7.56 9.79
C HIS A 109 4.51 6.21 10.45
N VAL A 110 4.57 5.14 9.65
CA VAL A 110 4.30 3.78 10.09
C VAL A 110 5.56 2.93 9.98
N SER A 111 5.82 2.14 11.04
CA SER A 111 6.90 1.16 11.00
C SER A 111 6.57 0.04 10.01
N ARG A 112 7.58 -0.59 9.41
CA ARG A 112 7.36 -1.73 8.50
C ARG A 112 6.54 -2.85 9.14
N ALA A 113 6.66 -3.07 10.45
CA ALA A 113 5.95 -4.12 11.17
C ALA A 113 4.45 -3.80 11.36
N ASP A 114 4.07 -2.53 11.27
CA ASP A 114 2.71 -2.02 11.52
C ASP A 114 1.97 -1.64 10.23
N LEU A 115 2.54 -1.95 9.06
CA LEU A 115 1.94 -1.68 7.76
C LEU A 115 0.56 -2.33 7.63
N GLN A 116 -0.39 -1.56 7.14
CA GLN A 116 -1.78 -1.95 6.91
C GLN A 116 -2.21 -1.63 5.47
N PRO A 117 -3.20 -2.36 4.93
CA PRO A 117 -3.74 -2.06 3.61
C PRO A 117 -4.16 -0.59 3.49
N GLY A 118 -3.62 0.09 2.46
CA GLY A 118 -3.85 1.50 2.18
C GLY A 118 -2.76 2.46 2.66
N ASP A 119 -1.82 2.00 3.49
CA ASP A 119 -0.65 2.82 3.85
C ASP A 119 0.14 3.16 2.58
N LEU A 120 0.61 4.39 2.50
CA LEU A 120 1.51 4.83 1.43
C LEU A 120 2.91 4.31 1.72
N VAL A 121 3.54 3.66 0.76
CA VAL A 121 4.92 3.16 0.83
C VAL A 121 5.79 3.95 -0.14
N PHE A 122 6.94 4.41 0.33
CA PHE A 122 7.81 5.33 -0.41
C PHE A 122 9.20 4.74 -0.63
N PHE A 123 9.80 5.12 -1.76
CA PHE A 123 11.03 4.54 -2.25
C PHE A 123 12.01 5.60 -2.74
N TYR A 124 13.28 5.20 -2.79
CA TYR A 124 14.44 5.99 -3.22
C TYR A 124 14.76 7.16 -2.28
N ALA A 125 16.05 7.52 -2.16
CA ALA A 125 16.52 8.49 -1.17
C ALA A 125 15.90 9.89 -1.33
N ASP A 126 15.45 10.23 -2.54
CA ASP A 126 14.77 11.46 -2.91
C ASP A 126 13.23 11.37 -2.77
N ILE A 127 12.69 10.25 -2.28
CA ILE A 127 11.25 9.98 -2.22
C ILE A 127 10.63 10.05 -3.63
N GLY A 128 11.36 9.57 -4.64
CA GLY A 128 10.95 9.67 -6.05
C GLY A 128 9.74 8.81 -6.43
N HIS A 129 9.31 7.88 -5.58
CA HIS A 129 8.21 6.97 -5.91
C HIS A 129 7.32 6.65 -4.70
N VAL A 130 6.04 6.40 -4.97
CA VAL A 130 5.02 6.04 -3.98
C VAL A 130 4.07 4.95 -4.52
N GLY A 131 3.64 4.06 -3.64
CA GLY A 131 2.57 3.10 -3.90
C GLY A 131 1.63 2.96 -2.70
N LEU A 132 0.52 2.24 -2.87
CA LEU A 132 -0.37 1.86 -1.75
C LEU A 132 -0.11 0.41 -1.36
N TYR A 133 0.20 0.18 -0.08
CA TYR A 133 0.41 -1.15 0.47
C TYR A 133 -0.88 -1.96 0.43
N ILE A 134 -0.82 -3.17 -0.10
CA ILE A 134 -1.95 -4.10 -0.16
C ILE A 134 -2.01 -5.00 1.08
N GLY A 135 -0.87 -5.19 1.73
CA GLY A 135 -0.64 -6.34 2.60
C GLY A 135 0.38 -7.29 1.97
N ASN A 136 0.96 -8.17 2.79
CA ASN A 136 1.75 -9.30 2.30
C ASN A 136 3.04 -8.93 1.55
N GLY A 137 3.56 -7.73 1.77
CA GLY A 137 4.70 -7.25 0.98
C GLY A 137 4.36 -6.95 -0.47
N LEU A 138 3.08 -6.76 -0.79
CA LEU A 138 2.61 -6.29 -2.09
C LEU A 138 2.12 -4.84 -1.99
N MET A 139 2.19 -4.13 -3.11
CA MET A 139 1.64 -2.80 -3.29
C MET A 139 0.95 -2.68 -4.66
N VAL A 140 0.11 -1.67 -4.81
CA VAL A 140 -0.33 -1.17 -6.12
C VAL A 140 0.28 0.20 -6.36
N ASP A 141 0.80 0.42 -7.56
CA ASP A 141 1.43 1.65 -7.98
C ASP A 141 1.31 1.85 -9.50
N ALA A 142 1.61 3.07 -9.95
CA ALA A 142 1.87 3.39 -11.36
C ALA A 142 3.40 3.56 -11.50
N PRO A 143 4.14 2.53 -11.97
CA PRO A 143 5.58 2.43 -11.73
C PRO A 143 6.41 3.39 -12.58
N ASP A 144 6.31 3.32 -13.90
CA ASP A 144 7.14 4.12 -14.81
C ASP A 144 6.56 4.16 -16.24
N PHE A 145 7.16 4.98 -17.10
CA PHE A 145 6.80 5.14 -18.49
C PHE A 145 6.80 3.80 -19.25
N GLY A 146 5.73 3.56 -20.01
CA GLY A 146 5.56 2.33 -20.77
C GLY A 146 4.97 1.16 -19.96
N GLU A 147 4.78 1.35 -18.66
CA GLU A 147 4.08 0.41 -17.79
C GLU A 147 2.65 0.87 -17.48
N THR A 148 1.91 -0.01 -16.81
CA THR A 148 0.53 0.25 -16.37
C THR A 148 0.44 0.18 -14.86
N VAL A 149 -0.60 0.79 -14.29
CA VAL A 149 -0.98 0.57 -12.89
C VAL A 149 -1.06 -0.93 -12.61
N GLN A 150 -0.28 -1.43 -11.66
CA GLN A 150 -0.16 -2.86 -11.41
C GLN A 150 0.05 -3.18 -9.93
N VAL A 151 -0.20 -4.44 -9.58
CA VAL A 151 0.21 -4.97 -8.28
C VAL A 151 1.60 -5.51 -8.44
N GLN A 152 2.50 -5.24 -7.50
CA GLN A 152 3.84 -5.82 -7.48
C GLN A 152 4.41 -5.89 -6.05
N PRO A 153 5.55 -6.57 -5.83
CA PRO A 153 6.21 -6.59 -4.55
C PRO A 153 6.65 -5.18 -4.16
N VAL A 154 6.59 -4.90 -2.86
CA VAL A 154 7.24 -3.72 -2.30
C VAL A 154 8.74 -3.84 -2.55
N MET A 155 9.34 -2.79 -3.11
CA MET A 155 10.78 -2.71 -3.40
C MET A 155 11.59 -2.50 -2.11
N TRP A 156 11.73 -3.56 -1.33
CA TRP A 156 12.27 -3.50 0.03
C TRP A 156 13.73 -3.04 0.12
N ASP A 157 14.50 -3.21 -0.95
CA ASP A 157 15.90 -2.79 -1.09
C ASP A 157 16.07 -1.27 -1.19
N VAL A 158 15.05 -0.57 -1.73
CA VAL A 158 15.02 0.89 -1.89
C VAL A 158 13.90 1.54 -1.08
N TYR A 159 13.26 0.80 -0.17
CA TYR A 159 12.19 1.28 0.70
C TYR A 159 12.71 2.28 1.72
N VAL A 160 12.07 3.46 1.79
CA VAL A 160 12.42 4.53 2.73
C VAL A 160 11.52 4.50 3.96
N GLY A 161 10.22 4.29 3.77
CA GLY A 161 9.26 4.27 4.86
C GLY A 161 7.83 4.32 4.38
N ALA A 162 6.91 4.50 5.31
CA ALA A 162 5.49 4.53 5.02
C ALA A 162 4.75 5.60 5.83
N VAL A 163 3.62 6.02 5.28
CA VAL A 163 2.72 7.03 5.85
C VAL A 163 1.31 6.48 5.81
N ARG A 164 0.62 6.54 6.96
CA ARG A 164 -0.81 6.28 7.06
C ARG A 164 -1.56 7.60 7.04
N ILE A 165 -2.38 7.76 6.02
CA ILE A 165 -3.32 8.87 5.94
C ILE A 165 -4.44 8.61 6.96
N VAL A 166 -4.69 9.60 7.80
CA VAL A 166 -5.79 9.62 8.78
C VAL A 166 -6.81 10.66 8.34
N GLY A 167 -8.09 10.37 8.53
CA GLY A 167 -9.20 11.30 8.25
C GLY A 167 -9.92 11.71 9.52
#